data_AF-A0A7V5V7S6-F1
#
_entry.id   AF-A0A7V5V7S6-F1
#
_cell.length_a   1.000
_cell.length_b   1.000
_cell.length_c   1.000
_cell.angle_alpha   90.00
_cell.angle_beta   90.00
_cell.angle_gamma   90.00
#
_symmetry.space_group_name_H-M   'P 1'
#
loop_
_entity.id
_entity.type
_entity.pdbx_description
1 polymer ?
#
loop_
_entity_poly.entity_id
_entity_poly.type
_entity_poly.pdbx_seq_one_letter_code
_entity_poly.pdbx_strand_id
1 'polypeptide(L)'
;MYFEPPPQGWASWKFQFGDVSVSTIPIEKSPPVEGKLHLIVKAEIQIQPPEIDNDGFINLPEKERRLCEATLENVANLIAIFGRCHRSISSVYPCAVLLVDDRDKRKSLDATKGFRAKQSHIIGHHFQIPVDSNLVSGLQDRLDGVALLAEAYSHRHESGRYREYVRFFEAAFALQFSQLQKKLLQFLNPAYKYTRQEIDNWANMRDPMTHADGKKSDYILTETDVMKVTQRMEQAALDVLFNKEKWHDRSRSRRNLWAPIAATTSPTGDLIIRQGSKLSVKGQLFDEFGVFPMDLNAIIQTPPENWWFKFETKSKEE
;
A
#
# COMPACT_ATOMS: atom_id res chain seq x y z
N MET A 1 -12.39 0.19 -7.89
CA MET A 1 -12.55 1.40 -7.04
C MET A 1 -13.80 1.25 -6.19
N TYR A 2 -13.73 1.59 -4.91
CA TYR A 2 -14.88 1.62 -4.02
C TYR A 2 -15.14 3.02 -3.48
N PHE A 3 -16.42 3.35 -3.29
CA PHE A 3 -16.85 4.60 -2.65
C PHE A 3 -17.89 4.34 -1.56
N GLU A 4 -17.71 4.98 -0.40
CA GLU A 4 -18.57 4.80 0.78
C GLU A 4 -18.84 6.16 1.48
N PRO A 5 -20.10 6.63 1.60
CA PRO A 5 -21.31 6.06 0.99
C PRO A 5 -21.29 6.14 -0.54
N PRO A 6 -22.22 5.44 -1.26
CA PRO A 6 -22.30 5.46 -2.72
C PRO A 6 -22.68 6.88 -3.22
N PRO A 7 -21.85 7.53 -4.04
CA PRO A 7 -22.17 8.86 -4.54
C PRO A 7 -23.21 8.78 -5.68
N GLN A 8 -24.19 9.68 -5.68
CA GLN A 8 -25.29 9.69 -6.65
C GLN A 8 -24.81 10.03 -8.07
N GLY A 9 -25.28 9.28 -9.08
CA GLY A 9 -24.98 9.56 -10.50
C GLY A 9 -23.61 9.09 -11.00
N TRP A 10 -22.83 8.37 -10.17
CA TRP A 10 -21.47 7.94 -10.50
C TRP A 10 -21.35 6.47 -10.92
N ALA A 11 -22.46 5.80 -11.20
CA ALA A 11 -22.47 4.37 -11.57
C ALA A 11 -21.84 4.09 -12.94
N SER A 12 -21.91 5.04 -13.88
CA SER A 12 -21.32 4.93 -15.21
C SER A 12 -20.93 6.30 -15.73
N TRP A 13 -19.72 6.45 -16.25
CA TRP A 13 -19.20 7.72 -16.73
C TRP A 13 -17.97 7.55 -17.62
N LYS A 14 -17.62 8.62 -18.34
CA LYS A 14 -16.40 8.75 -19.14
C LYS A 14 -15.88 10.18 -19.03
N PHE A 15 -14.57 10.32 -18.85
CA PHE A 15 -13.85 11.59 -18.79
C PHE A 15 -12.61 11.57 -19.68
N GLN A 16 -12.12 12.77 -20.02
CA GLN A 16 -10.85 12.99 -20.69
C GLN A 16 -9.97 13.87 -19.80
N PHE A 17 -8.75 13.41 -19.50
CA PHE A 17 -7.74 14.11 -18.70
C PHE A 17 -6.46 14.26 -19.52
N GLY A 18 -6.32 15.40 -20.22
CA GLY A 18 -5.25 15.56 -21.20
C GLY A 18 -5.35 14.47 -22.27
N ASP A 19 -4.30 13.64 -22.38
CA ASP A 19 -4.22 12.55 -23.35
C ASP A 19 -4.82 11.22 -22.83
N VAL A 20 -5.25 11.16 -21.56
CA VAL A 20 -5.81 9.96 -20.95
C VAL A 20 -7.34 9.98 -20.98
N SER A 21 -7.95 8.98 -21.60
CA SER A 21 -9.39 8.70 -21.51
C SER A 21 -9.66 7.78 -20.32
N VAL A 22 -10.58 8.15 -19.43
CA VAL A 22 -10.97 7.32 -18.27
C VAL A 22 -12.45 6.99 -18.35
N SER A 23 -12.82 5.74 -18.10
CA SER A 23 -14.23 5.31 -18.14
C SER A 23 -14.50 4.13 -17.23
N THR A 24 -15.76 4.00 -16.81
CA THR A 24 -16.25 2.80 -16.11
C THR A 24 -16.45 1.62 -17.07
N ILE A 25 -16.10 0.42 -16.63
CA ILE A 25 -16.48 -0.85 -17.27
C ILE A 25 -17.67 -1.43 -16.49
N PRO A 26 -18.76 -1.85 -17.17
CA PRO A 26 -19.89 -2.51 -16.52
C PRO A 26 -19.44 -3.74 -15.72
N ILE A 27 -19.97 -3.90 -14.51
CA ILE A 27 -19.72 -5.08 -13.69
C ILE A 27 -20.91 -6.03 -13.85
N GLU A 28 -20.74 -7.10 -14.62
CA GLU A 28 -21.84 -8.02 -14.90
C GLU A 28 -22.19 -8.93 -13.71
N LYS A 29 -21.25 -9.18 -12.78
CA LYS A 29 -21.39 -10.27 -11.78
C LYS A 29 -20.83 -10.01 -10.37
N SER A 30 -20.34 -8.80 -10.04
CA SER A 30 -19.99 -8.55 -8.64
C SER A 30 -21.25 -8.25 -7.84
N PRO A 31 -21.52 -8.99 -6.75
CA PRO A 31 -22.63 -8.63 -5.87
C PRO A 31 -22.39 -7.20 -5.36
N PRO A 32 -23.45 -6.36 -5.30
CA PRO A 32 -23.33 -5.05 -4.69
C PRO A 32 -22.82 -5.23 -3.27
N VAL A 33 -21.71 -4.57 -2.94
CA VAL A 33 -21.24 -4.51 -1.56
C VAL A 33 -22.18 -3.55 -0.85
N GLU A 34 -22.92 -4.04 0.14
CA GLU A 34 -23.93 -3.26 0.84
C GLU A 34 -23.35 -1.92 1.33
N GLY A 35 -24.03 -0.82 0.99
CA GLY A 35 -23.59 0.53 1.36
C GLY A 35 -22.36 1.07 0.62
N LYS A 36 -21.87 0.41 -0.44
CA LYS A 36 -20.72 0.89 -1.22
C LYS A 36 -20.99 0.86 -2.73
N LEU A 37 -20.48 1.86 -3.44
CA LEU A 37 -20.39 1.81 -4.89
C LEU A 37 -19.09 1.11 -5.28
N HIS A 38 -19.18 0.01 -6.03
CA HIS A 38 -18.04 -0.70 -6.59
C HIS A 38 -17.99 -0.46 -8.11
N LEU A 39 -16.87 0.08 -8.62
CA LEU A 39 -16.66 0.35 -10.04
C LEU A 39 -15.36 -0.30 -10.52
N ILE A 40 -15.42 -0.94 -11.68
CA ILE A 40 -14.23 -1.19 -12.50
C ILE A 40 -14.04 0.05 -13.36
N VAL A 41 -12.84 0.62 -13.32
CA VAL A 41 -12.49 1.85 -14.03
C VAL A 41 -11.23 1.57 -14.82
N LYS A 42 -11.21 1.95 -16.10
CA LYS A 42 -10.04 1.88 -16.97
C LYS A 42 -9.56 3.28 -17.32
N ALA A 43 -8.25 3.41 -17.48
CA ALA A 43 -7.59 4.58 -18.07
C ALA A 43 -6.83 4.13 -19.33
N GLU A 44 -7.02 4.85 -20.41
CA GLU A 44 -6.52 4.53 -21.75
C GLU A 44 -5.71 5.71 -22.28
N ILE A 45 -4.54 5.40 -22.82
CA ILE A 45 -3.67 6.37 -23.49
C ILE A 45 -3.10 5.74 -24.75
N GLN A 46 -2.98 6.54 -25.81
CA GLN A 46 -2.30 6.08 -27.01
C GLN A 46 -0.80 6.03 -26.78
N ILE A 47 -0.20 4.88 -27.10
CA ILE A 47 1.24 4.68 -27.01
C ILE A 47 1.83 4.40 -28.39
N GLN A 48 3.12 4.67 -28.54
CA GLN A 48 3.89 4.08 -29.64
C GLN A 48 3.97 2.55 -29.44
N PRO A 49 4.17 1.78 -30.51
CA PRO A 49 4.38 0.33 -30.38
C PRO A 49 5.43 0.03 -29.32
N PRO A 50 5.11 -0.79 -28.30
CA PRO A 50 6.03 -1.02 -27.20
C PRO A 50 7.24 -1.82 -27.69
N GLU A 51 8.40 -1.52 -27.12
CA GLU A 51 9.62 -2.26 -27.42
C GLU A 51 9.56 -3.66 -26.78
N ILE A 52 10.17 -4.64 -27.45
CA ILE A 52 10.38 -5.98 -26.92
C ILE A 52 11.85 -6.08 -26.53
N ASP A 53 12.11 -6.48 -25.30
CA ASP A 53 13.48 -6.66 -24.82
C ASP A 53 14.12 -7.97 -25.30
N ASN A 54 15.42 -8.11 -25.03
CA ASN A 54 16.20 -9.29 -25.42
C ASN A 54 15.69 -10.61 -24.80
N ASP A 55 14.93 -10.55 -23.71
CA ASP A 55 14.35 -11.73 -23.07
C ASP A 55 12.98 -12.09 -23.66
N GLY A 56 12.45 -11.28 -24.59
CA GLY A 56 11.17 -11.47 -25.26
C GLY A 56 9.98 -10.90 -24.48
N PHE A 57 10.20 -10.03 -23.50
CA PHE A 57 9.12 -9.33 -22.79
C PHE A 57 8.83 -7.96 -23.39
N ILE A 58 7.59 -7.52 -23.24
CA ILE A 58 7.13 -6.20 -23.66
C ILE A 58 7.47 -5.17 -22.58
N ASN A 59 8.21 -4.14 -22.98
CA ASN A 59 8.46 -2.96 -22.17
C ASN A 59 7.30 -1.98 -22.34
N LEU A 60 6.36 -2.02 -21.39
CA LEU A 60 5.28 -1.02 -21.36
C LEU A 60 5.87 0.36 -21.03
N PRO A 61 5.60 1.41 -21.83
CA PRO A 61 6.14 2.74 -21.59
C PRO A 61 5.77 3.26 -20.20
N GLU A 62 6.78 3.45 -19.35
CA GLU A 62 6.58 3.72 -17.93
C GLU A 62 5.92 5.09 -17.69
N LYS A 63 6.26 6.09 -18.50
CA LYS A 63 5.70 7.44 -18.40
C LYS A 63 4.19 7.42 -18.62
N GLU A 64 3.74 6.77 -19.69
CA GLU A 64 2.35 6.66 -20.09
C GLU A 64 1.56 5.80 -19.10
N ARG A 65 2.13 4.67 -18.65
CA ARG A 65 1.53 3.84 -17.60
C ARG A 65 1.30 4.64 -16.31
N ARG A 66 2.34 5.33 -15.81
CA ARG A 66 2.25 6.15 -14.58
C ARG A 66 1.25 7.29 -14.75
N LEU A 67 1.12 7.86 -15.95
CA LEU A 67 0.11 8.88 -16.23
C LEU A 67 -1.31 8.32 -16.12
N CYS A 68 -1.57 7.11 -16.64
CA CYS A 68 -2.84 6.41 -16.44
C CYS A 68 -3.14 6.14 -14.95
N GLU A 69 -2.15 5.64 -14.20
CA GLU A 69 -2.29 5.34 -12.76
C GLU A 69 -2.61 6.61 -11.94
N ALA A 70 -1.86 7.69 -12.17
CA ALA A 70 -2.12 8.98 -11.54
C ALA A 70 -3.50 9.53 -11.92
N THR A 71 -3.94 9.34 -13.18
CA THR A 71 -5.26 9.79 -13.63
C THR A 71 -6.38 8.98 -12.95
N LEU A 72 -6.22 7.67 -12.77
CA LEU A 72 -7.17 6.84 -12.01
C LEU A 72 -7.30 7.36 -10.58
N GLU A 73 -6.19 7.65 -9.91
CA GLU A 73 -6.22 8.21 -8.56
C GLU A 73 -6.86 9.61 -8.51
N ASN A 74 -6.56 10.48 -9.47
CA ASN A 74 -7.15 11.81 -9.58
C ASN A 74 -8.66 11.74 -9.79
N VAL A 75 -9.15 10.85 -10.64
CA VAL A 75 -10.60 10.67 -10.84
C VAL A 75 -11.25 10.16 -9.56
N ALA A 76 -10.64 9.19 -8.88
CA ALA A 76 -11.15 8.72 -7.59
C ALA A 76 -11.20 9.85 -6.55
N ASN A 77 -10.18 10.71 -6.49
CA ASN A 77 -10.17 11.91 -5.65
C ASN A 77 -11.32 12.87 -5.99
N LEU A 78 -11.55 13.16 -7.27
CA LEU A 78 -12.63 14.05 -7.70
C LEU A 78 -14.00 13.49 -7.31
N ILE A 79 -14.24 12.20 -7.54
CA ILE A 79 -15.49 11.53 -7.15
C ILE A 79 -15.67 11.60 -5.64
N ALA A 80 -14.63 11.32 -4.85
CA ALA A 80 -14.67 11.41 -3.40
C ALA A 80 -15.05 12.82 -2.90
N ILE A 81 -14.52 13.86 -3.55
CA ILE A 81 -14.82 15.26 -3.22
C ILE A 81 -16.27 15.61 -3.58
N PHE A 82 -16.68 15.38 -4.83
CA PHE A 82 -18.03 15.72 -5.29
C PHE A 82 -19.11 14.88 -4.59
N GLY A 83 -18.80 13.62 -4.32
CA GLY A 83 -19.67 12.67 -3.63
C GLY A 83 -19.64 12.79 -2.10
N ARG A 84 -18.68 13.54 -1.53
CA ARG A 84 -18.40 13.59 -0.08
C ARG A 84 -18.33 12.19 0.54
N CYS A 85 -17.58 11.31 -0.10
CA CYS A 85 -17.45 9.92 0.29
C CYS A 85 -15.98 9.51 0.46
N HIS A 86 -15.77 8.42 1.18
CA HIS A 86 -14.50 7.73 1.23
C HIS A 86 -14.24 7.02 -0.10
N ARG A 87 -12.98 6.88 -0.47
CA ARG A 87 -12.55 6.10 -1.63
C ARG A 87 -11.54 5.02 -1.26
N SER A 88 -11.53 3.92 -1.99
CA SER A 88 -10.38 3.02 -2.06
C SER A 88 -10.13 2.58 -3.49
N ILE A 89 -8.87 2.35 -3.83
CA ILE A 89 -8.43 1.94 -5.16
C ILE A 89 -7.75 0.58 -5.02
N SER A 90 -8.18 -0.35 -5.87
CA SER A 90 -7.60 -1.67 -6.02
C SER A 90 -7.55 -2.01 -7.50
N SER A 91 -6.55 -2.80 -7.89
CA SER A 91 -6.39 -3.32 -9.23
C SER A 91 -7.21 -4.58 -9.44
N VAL A 92 -7.84 -4.66 -10.60
CA VAL A 92 -8.49 -5.87 -11.12
C VAL A 92 -7.47 -6.73 -11.86
N TYR A 93 -7.78 -8.00 -12.11
CA TYR A 93 -6.99 -8.83 -13.03
C TYR A 93 -7.71 -9.01 -14.38
N PRO A 94 -7.05 -8.75 -15.53
CA PRO A 94 -5.71 -8.16 -15.67
C PRO A 94 -5.67 -6.65 -15.33
N CYS A 95 -4.56 -6.15 -14.78
CA CYS A 95 -4.44 -4.75 -14.38
C CYS A 95 -4.02 -3.81 -15.52
N ALA A 96 -3.45 -4.37 -16.60
CA ALA A 96 -3.08 -3.64 -17.81
C ALA A 96 -3.29 -4.50 -19.04
N VAL A 97 -3.68 -3.85 -20.14
CA VAL A 97 -3.97 -4.48 -21.42
C VAL A 97 -3.50 -3.57 -22.55
N LEU A 98 -3.15 -4.15 -23.70
CA LEU A 98 -3.02 -3.44 -24.96
C LEU A 98 -4.32 -3.59 -25.75
N LEU A 99 -4.83 -2.49 -26.30
CA LEU A 99 -5.94 -2.52 -27.24
C LEU A 99 -5.40 -2.72 -28.65
N VAL A 100 -5.77 -3.83 -29.28
CA VAL A 100 -5.19 -4.28 -30.55
C VAL A 100 -6.31 -4.76 -31.47
N ASP A 101 -6.64 -3.92 -32.46
CA ASP A 101 -7.67 -4.26 -33.46
C ASP A 101 -7.06 -4.94 -34.71
N ASP A 102 -5.72 -4.87 -34.87
CA ASP A 102 -4.98 -5.45 -35.99
C ASP A 102 -4.54 -6.90 -35.67
N ARG A 103 -4.95 -7.84 -36.53
CA ARG A 103 -4.68 -9.28 -36.35
C ARG A 103 -3.20 -9.64 -36.45
N ASP A 104 -2.41 -8.96 -37.26
CA ASP A 104 -1.00 -9.29 -37.41
C ASP A 104 -0.18 -8.71 -36.25
N LYS A 105 -0.57 -7.54 -35.73
CA LYS A 105 -0.04 -7.03 -34.45
C LYS A 105 -0.43 -7.94 -33.28
N ARG A 106 -1.63 -8.50 -33.29
CA ARG A 106 -2.05 -9.47 -32.28
C ARG A 106 -1.15 -10.70 -32.27
N LYS A 107 -0.86 -11.28 -33.44
CA LYS A 107 0.06 -12.42 -33.58
C LYS A 107 1.47 -12.11 -33.10
N SER A 108 2.00 -10.92 -33.40
CA SER A 108 3.34 -10.54 -32.95
C SER A 108 3.41 -10.41 -31.42
N LEU A 109 2.36 -9.88 -30.80
CA LEU A 109 2.24 -9.82 -29.34
C LEU A 109 2.10 -11.22 -28.71
N ASP A 110 1.31 -12.12 -29.31
CA ASP A 110 1.15 -13.50 -28.84
C ASP A 110 2.47 -14.30 -28.86
N ALA A 111 3.41 -13.93 -29.74
CA ALA A 111 4.76 -14.51 -29.79
C ALA A 111 5.68 -14.04 -28.64
N THR A 112 5.29 -13.00 -27.90
CA THR A 112 6.07 -12.50 -26.76
C THR A 112 5.83 -13.31 -25.48
N LYS A 113 6.70 -13.12 -24.49
CA LYS A 113 6.51 -13.68 -23.14
C LYS A 113 5.49 -12.91 -22.29
N GLY A 114 5.02 -11.74 -22.75
CA GLY A 114 4.12 -10.88 -21.98
C GLY A 114 4.81 -9.64 -21.42
N PHE A 115 4.16 -8.99 -20.45
CA PHE A 115 4.74 -7.95 -19.62
C PHE A 115 5.57 -8.56 -18.48
N ARG A 116 6.68 -7.92 -18.10
CA ARG A 116 7.38 -8.27 -16.86
C ARG A 116 6.54 -7.90 -15.64
N ALA A 117 6.43 -8.82 -14.69
CA ALA A 117 5.71 -8.58 -13.45
C ALA A 117 6.71 -8.16 -12.36
N LYS A 118 6.56 -6.93 -11.86
CA LYS A 118 7.23 -6.43 -10.64
C LYS A 118 6.31 -6.54 -9.43
N GLN A 119 5.47 -7.57 -9.41
CA GLN A 119 4.50 -7.78 -8.35
C GLN A 119 5.19 -7.83 -6.98
N SER A 120 4.76 -6.92 -6.11
CA SER A 120 5.16 -6.88 -4.71
C SER A 120 4.03 -7.42 -3.84
N HIS A 121 4.39 -7.89 -2.66
CA HIS A 121 3.45 -8.26 -1.62
C HIS A 121 3.91 -7.71 -0.29
N ILE A 122 2.95 -7.46 0.59
CA ILE A 122 3.17 -7.16 1.99
C ILE A 122 2.58 -8.32 2.77
N ILE A 123 3.38 -8.94 3.62
CA ILE A 123 2.87 -9.91 4.60
C ILE A 123 2.74 -9.21 5.94
N GLY A 124 1.57 -9.33 6.53
CA GLY A 124 1.28 -8.94 7.89
C GLY A 124 0.75 -10.07 8.73
N HIS A 125 0.71 -9.77 10.01
CA HIS A 125 0.17 -10.65 11.02
C HIS A 125 -0.80 -9.85 11.86
N HIS A 126 -1.91 -10.50 12.23
CA HIS A 126 -2.84 -9.97 13.20
C HIS A 126 -2.90 -10.93 14.38
N PHE A 127 -2.68 -10.38 15.57
CA PHE A 127 -2.87 -11.08 16.83
C PHE A 127 -3.44 -10.11 17.86
N GLN A 128 -4.17 -10.66 18.83
CA GLN A 128 -4.63 -9.89 19.97
C GLN A 128 -3.55 -9.89 21.05
N ILE A 129 -3.28 -8.72 21.63
CA ILE A 129 -2.46 -8.60 22.83
C ILE A 129 -3.40 -8.80 24.02
N PRO A 130 -3.22 -9.85 24.85
CA PRO A 130 -4.10 -10.07 25.99
C PRO A 130 -3.96 -8.91 26.98
N VAL A 131 -5.09 -8.45 27.53
CA VAL A 131 -5.08 -7.46 28.61
C VAL A 131 -4.59 -8.15 29.88
N ASP A 132 -3.40 -7.77 30.32
CA ASP A 132 -2.72 -8.31 31.49
C ASP A 132 -2.35 -7.17 32.45
N SER A 133 -2.47 -7.39 33.76
CA SER A 133 -2.28 -6.32 34.76
C SER A 133 -0.85 -5.78 34.80
N ASN A 134 0.16 -6.61 34.49
CA ASN A 134 1.55 -6.17 34.39
C ASN A 134 1.76 -5.34 33.12
N LEU A 135 1.15 -5.72 31.99
CA LEU A 135 1.16 -4.89 30.78
C LEU A 135 0.50 -3.53 31.01
N VAL A 136 -0.69 -3.50 31.61
CA VAL A 136 -1.42 -2.25 31.90
C VAL A 136 -0.61 -1.36 32.83
N SER A 137 -0.08 -1.91 33.93
CA SER A 137 0.74 -1.15 34.88
C SER A 137 2.01 -0.61 34.21
N GLY A 138 2.63 -1.39 33.33
CA GLY A 138 3.80 -0.99 32.56
C GLY A 138 3.56 0.16 31.58
N LEU A 139 2.31 0.46 31.20
CA LEU A 139 1.98 1.53 30.24
C LEU A 139 1.51 2.84 30.90
N GLN A 140 1.39 2.89 32.23
CA GLN A 140 0.87 4.07 32.95
C GLN A 140 1.74 5.32 32.77
N ASP A 141 3.04 5.18 32.49
CA ASP A 141 3.99 6.28 32.30
C ASP A 141 4.00 6.88 30.88
N ARG A 142 3.18 6.35 29.96
CA ARG A 142 3.21 6.68 28.52
C ARG A 142 1.84 6.67 27.86
N LEU A 143 0.83 7.16 28.58
CA LEU A 143 -0.56 7.18 28.11
C LEU A 143 -0.74 8.00 26.83
N ASP A 144 0.11 8.99 26.57
CA ASP A 144 0.21 9.71 25.31
C ASP A 144 0.61 8.77 24.14
N GLY A 145 1.59 7.89 24.35
CA GLY A 145 1.96 6.85 23.38
C GLY A 145 0.83 5.85 23.12
N VAL A 146 0.10 5.46 24.18
CA VAL A 146 -1.09 4.61 24.06
C VAL A 146 -2.18 5.32 23.24
N ALA A 147 -2.44 6.60 23.52
CA ALA A 147 -3.43 7.38 22.80
C ALA A 147 -3.07 7.55 21.32
N LEU A 148 -1.81 7.84 20.99
CA LEU A 148 -1.36 7.96 19.60
C LEU A 148 -1.47 6.65 18.82
N LEU A 149 -1.17 5.50 19.44
CA LEU A 149 -1.37 4.21 18.79
C LEU A 149 -2.85 3.84 18.65
N ALA A 150 -3.69 4.20 19.63
CA ALA A 150 -5.13 4.03 19.50
C ALA A 150 -5.70 4.90 18.36
N GLU A 151 -5.21 6.14 18.19
CA GLU A 151 -5.57 7.00 17.06
C GLU A 151 -5.09 6.41 15.73
N ALA A 152 -3.87 5.86 15.68
CA ALA A 152 -3.40 5.13 14.51
C ALA A 152 -4.34 3.96 14.13
N TYR A 153 -5.00 3.32 15.10
CA TYR A 153 -5.99 2.26 14.84
C TYR A 153 -7.40 2.77 14.52
N SER A 154 -7.72 4.03 14.80
CA SER A 154 -9.01 4.64 14.45
C SER A 154 -9.07 5.01 12.95
N HIS A 155 -7.90 5.24 12.33
CA HIS A 155 -7.78 5.62 10.93
C HIS A 155 -8.09 4.45 9.98
N ARG A 156 -8.97 4.72 8.99
CA ARG A 156 -9.24 3.81 7.87
C ARG A 156 -8.20 3.88 6.75
N HIS A 157 -7.46 4.98 6.66
CA HIS A 157 -6.51 5.26 5.57
C HIS A 157 -5.07 5.18 6.06
N GLU A 158 -4.19 4.58 5.27
CA GLU A 158 -2.77 4.40 5.62
C GLU A 158 -2.02 5.74 5.81
N SER A 159 -2.46 6.81 5.15
CA SER A 159 -1.92 8.16 5.36
C SER A 159 -2.13 8.70 6.78
N GLY A 160 -3.30 8.46 7.37
CA GLY A 160 -3.59 8.81 8.77
C GLY A 160 -2.75 7.98 9.72
N ARG A 161 -2.72 6.65 9.51
CA ARG A 161 -1.91 5.72 10.31
C ARG A 161 -0.43 6.11 10.31
N TYR A 162 0.12 6.39 9.12
CA TYR A 162 1.50 6.85 8.94
C TYR A 162 1.80 8.10 9.79
N ARG A 163 0.95 9.13 9.72
CA ARG A 163 1.13 10.38 10.48
C ARG A 163 1.12 10.13 11.99
N GLU A 164 0.22 9.29 12.47
CA GLU A 164 0.17 8.95 13.90
C GLU A 164 1.37 8.11 14.35
N TYR A 165 1.90 7.21 13.51
CA TYR A 165 3.16 6.53 13.81
C TYR A 165 4.35 7.51 13.87
N VAL A 166 4.42 8.49 12.96
CA VAL A 166 5.42 9.56 13.03
C VAL A 166 5.34 10.30 14.36
N ARG A 167 4.15 10.79 14.74
CA ARG A 167 3.90 11.49 16.01
C ARG A 167 4.25 10.61 17.21
N PHE A 168 3.90 9.33 17.16
CA PHE A 168 4.21 8.34 18.19
C PHE A 168 5.73 8.22 18.42
N PHE A 169 6.51 8.08 17.34
CA PHE A 169 7.96 7.98 17.46
C PHE A 169 8.59 9.28 17.96
N GLU A 170 8.09 10.44 17.51
CA GLU A 170 8.53 11.75 18.01
C GLU A 170 8.26 11.90 19.51
N ALA A 171 7.05 11.50 19.97
CA ALA A 171 6.65 11.52 21.37
C ALA A 171 7.51 10.57 22.22
N ALA A 172 7.77 9.34 21.74
CA ALA A 172 8.53 8.35 22.48
C ALA A 172 9.99 8.78 22.75
N PHE A 173 10.64 9.41 21.77
CA PHE A 173 12.08 9.69 21.80
C PHE A 173 12.45 11.17 22.03
N ALA A 174 11.48 12.07 22.14
CA ALA A 174 11.69 13.51 22.31
C ALA A 174 12.65 14.11 21.26
N LEU A 175 12.42 13.72 20.00
CA LEU A 175 13.20 14.10 18.83
C LEU A 175 12.29 14.22 17.61
N GLN A 176 12.68 15.05 16.64
CA GLN A 176 12.00 15.11 15.35
C GLN A 176 12.19 13.79 14.60
N PHE A 177 11.19 13.38 13.81
CA PHE A 177 11.24 12.09 13.12
C PHE A 177 12.45 11.91 12.20
N SER A 178 12.88 12.99 11.54
CA SER A 178 14.11 13.04 10.71
C SER A 178 15.40 12.71 11.49
N GLN A 179 15.38 12.83 12.81
CA GLN A 179 16.51 12.55 13.70
C GLN A 179 16.42 11.16 14.36
N LEU A 180 15.32 10.44 14.15
CA LEU A 180 15.04 9.18 14.85
C LEU A 180 15.69 7.97 14.23
N GLN A 181 16.12 8.03 12.97
CA GLN A 181 16.64 6.89 12.23
C GLN A 181 17.65 6.07 13.03
N LYS A 182 18.74 6.71 13.49
CA LYS A 182 19.79 6.04 14.27
C LYS A 182 19.27 5.51 15.61
N LYS A 183 18.34 6.24 16.25
CA LYS A 183 17.78 5.87 17.56
C LYS A 183 16.86 4.66 17.46
N LEU A 184 15.96 4.65 16.47
CA LEU A 184 15.07 3.53 16.19
C LEU A 184 15.87 2.29 15.85
N LEU A 185 16.84 2.37 14.92
CA LEU A 185 17.64 1.21 14.52
C LEU A 185 18.42 0.59 15.70
N GLN A 186 18.97 1.43 16.58
CA GLN A 186 19.71 0.98 17.76
C GLN A 186 18.79 0.50 18.89
N PHE A 187 17.55 0.99 18.91
CA PHE A 187 16.56 0.56 19.86
C PHE A 187 16.00 -0.79 19.43
N LEU A 188 15.29 -0.86 18.30
CA LEU A 188 14.43 -1.97 17.86
C LEU A 188 15.07 -3.35 17.96
N ASN A 189 14.27 -4.36 18.28
CA ASN A 189 14.75 -5.73 18.45
C ASN A 189 15.52 -6.22 17.19
N PRO A 190 16.80 -6.63 17.32
CA PRO A 190 17.61 -7.07 16.19
C PRO A 190 17.00 -8.24 15.39
N ALA A 191 16.18 -9.08 16.03
CA ALA A 191 15.49 -10.18 15.37
C ALA A 191 14.52 -9.71 14.25
N TYR A 192 14.06 -8.46 14.29
CA TYR A 192 13.14 -7.89 13.30
C TYR A 192 13.86 -7.30 12.08
N LYS A 193 15.20 -7.33 12.07
CA LYS A 193 16.09 -6.99 10.94
C LYS A 193 15.74 -5.67 10.23
N TYR A 194 15.29 -4.66 10.97
CA TYR A 194 15.12 -3.31 10.42
C TYR A 194 16.45 -2.83 9.84
N THR A 195 16.38 -2.17 8.69
CA THR A 195 17.58 -1.62 8.05
C THR A 195 17.62 -0.10 8.17
N ARG A 196 18.82 0.44 8.01
CA ARG A 196 19.05 1.88 7.93
C ARG A 196 18.22 2.52 6.81
N GLN A 197 18.23 1.88 5.63
CA GLN A 197 17.53 2.32 4.42
C GLN A 197 16.01 2.31 4.59
N GLU A 198 15.47 1.31 5.26
CA GLU A 198 14.04 1.20 5.53
C GLU A 198 13.53 2.38 6.37
N ILE A 199 14.21 2.69 7.48
CA ILE A 199 13.80 3.78 8.36
C ILE A 199 14.03 5.15 7.69
N ASP A 200 15.07 5.30 6.87
CA ASP A 200 15.27 6.51 6.04
C ASP A 200 14.12 6.71 5.08
N ASN A 201 13.65 5.64 4.42
CA ASN A 201 12.51 5.72 3.53
C ASN A 201 11.27 6.23 4.26
N TRP A 202 11.02 5.76 5.48
CA TRP A 202 9.91 6.26 6.30
C TRP A 202 10.07 7.74 6.59
N ALA A 203 11.27 8.19 6.99
CA ALA A 203 11.54 9.59 7.32
C ALA A 203 11.38 10.52 6.11
N ASN A 204 11.82 10.09 4.93
CA ASN A 204 11.73 10.86 3.69
C ASN A 204 10.30 11.06 3.22
N MET A 205 9.37 10.15 3.57
CA MET A 205 7.95 10.30 3.27
C MET A 205 7.26 11.38 4.12
N ARG A 206 7.84 11.81 5.26
CA ARG A 206 7.16 12.67 6.23
C ARG A 206 6.74 14.01 5.65
N ASP A 207 7.71 14.69 5.06
CA ASP A 207 7.53 16.05 4.58
C ASP A 207 6.53 16.10 3.40
N PRO A 208 6.64 15.29 2.34
CA PRO A 208 5.63 15.28 1.27
C PRO A 208 4.26 14.70 1.68
N MET A 209 4.18 13.95 2.79
CA MET A 209 2.91 13.51 3.38
C MET A 209 2.22 14.56 4.25
N THR A 210 2.96 15.58 4.72
CA THR A 210 2.47 16.57 5.71
C THR A 210 2.39 17.97 5.13
N HIS A 211 3.37 18.34 4.30
CA HIS A 211 3.53 19.64 3.68
C HIS A 211 3.24 19.54 2.18
N ALA A 212 2.33 20.38 1.70
CA ALA A 212 1.95 20.47 0.29
C ALA A 212 2.40 21.78 -0.37
N ASP A 213 3.33 22.52 0.25
CA ASP A 213 3.77 23.84 -0.20
C ASP A 213 4.93 23.81 -1.21
N GLY A 214 5.38 22.62 -1.61
CA GLY A 214 6.43 22.43 -2.62
C GLY A 214 7.85 22.79 -2.13
N LYS A 215 8.03 23.29 -0.90
CA LYS A 215 9.34 23.79 -0.46
C LYS A 215 10.36 22.70 -0.18
N LYS A 216 9.88 21.52 0.18
CA LYS A 216 10.72 20.38 0.58
C LYS A 216 10.60 19.18 -0.35
N SER A 217 9.56 19.14 -1.18
CA SER A 217 9.31 18.07 -2.14
C SER A 217 8.47 18.63 -3.28
N ASP A 218 8.83 18.29 -4.51
CA ASP A 218 8.10 18.68 -5.72
C ASP A 218 6.82 17.83 -5.95
N TYR A 219 6.59 16.84 -5.09
CA TYR A 219 5.44 15.94 -5.16
C TYR A 219 4.74 15.82 -3.81
N ILE A 220 3.44 15.54 -3.87
CA ILE A 220 2.59 15.22 -2.73
C ILE A 220 2.43 13.70 -2.70
N LEU A 221 2.63 13.10 -1.54
CA LEU A 221 2.37 11.67 -1.34
C LEU A 221 0.94 11.45 -0.84
N THR A 222 0.34 10.34 -1.27
CA THR A 222 -0.99 9.90 -0.86
C THR A 222 -0.92 8.57 -0.10
N GLU A 223 -2.09 7.99 0.18
CA GLU A 223 -2.19 6.69 0.84
C GLU A 223 -1.41 5.58 0.11
N THR A 224 -1.41 5.60 -1.22
CA THR A 224 -0.77 4.58 -2.06
C THR A 224 0.73 4.50 -1.84
N ASP A 225 1.36 5.63 -1.48
CA ASP A 225 2.81 5.73 -1.30
C ASP A 225 3.27 5.16 0.05
N VAL A 226 2.44 5.30 1.09
CA VAL A 226 2.79 4.91 2.46
C VAL A 226 2.28 3.53 2.86
N MET A 227 1.32 2.95 2.13
CA MET A 227 0.76 1.63 2.49
C MET A 227 1.81 0.52 2.62
N LYS A 228 2.95 0.65 1.92
CA LYS A 228 4.06 -0.31 1.94
C LYS A 228 4.89 -0.26 3.23
N VAL A 229 4.76 0.78 4.05
CA VAL A 229 5.63 0.98 5.22
C VAL A 229 4.88 0.94 6.55
N THR A 230 3.58 1.23 6.55
CA THR A 230 2.79 1.41 7.78
C THR A 230 2.75 0.16 8.65
N GLN A 231 2.66 -1.02 8.05
CA GLN A 231 2.63 -2.27 8.82
C GLN A 231 3.95 -2.55 9.56
N ARG A 232 5.08 -2.19 8.96
CA ARG A 232 6.41 -2.28 9.59
C ARG A 232 6.58 -1.20 10.66
N MET A 233 6.04 0.00 10.42
CA MET A 233 6.00 1.07 11.43
C MET A 233 5.15 0.66 12.65
N GLU A 234 4.00 0.01 12.45
CA GLU A 234 3.16 -0.52 13.52
C GLU A 234 3.93 -1.51 14.40
N GLN A 235 4.60 -2.50 13.79
CA GLN A 235 5.41 -3.48 14.51
C GLN A 235 6.52 -2.79 15.33
N ALA A 236 7.21 -1.80 14.75
CA ALA A 236 8.21 -1.00 15.45
C ALA A 236 7.61 -0.18 16.59
N ALA A 237 6.40 0.37 16.40
CA ALA A 237 5.72 1.18 17.39
C ALA A 237 5.26 0.35 18.60
N LEU A 238 4.74 -0.86 18.37
CA LEU A 238 4.42 -1.80 19.46
C LEU A 238 5.68 -2.17 20.26
N ASP A 239 6.79 -2.45 19.57
CA ASP A 239 8.06 -2.73 20.23
C ASP A 239 8.54 -1.55 21.09
N VAL A 240 8.41 -0.31 20.60
CA VAL A 240 8.72 0.91 21.37
C VAL A 240 7.77 1.10 22.55
N LEU A 241 6.45 0.98 22.35
CA LEU A 241 5.43 1.19 23.36
C LEU A 241 5.70 0.32 24.59
N PHE A 242 5.86 -0.99 24.37
CA PHE A 242 6.02 -1.92 25.48
C PHE A 242 7.44 -1.91 26.05
N ASN A 243 8.47 -1.82 25.20
CA ASN A 243 9.84 -2.14 25.62
C ASN A 243 10.74 -0.93 25.84
N LYS A 244 10.32 0.30 25.54
CA LYS A 244 11.14 1.48 25.89
C LYS A 244 11.13 1.70 27.40
N GLU A 245 12.29 1.86 28.02
CA GLU A 245 12.35 2.00 29.48
C GLU A 245 11.89 3.39 29.93
N LYS A 246 12.43 4.46 29.31
CA LYS A 246 12.10 5.84 29.62
C LYS A 246 11.32 6.47 28.48
N TRP A 247 10.06 6.82 28.71
CA TRP A 247 9.22 7.53 27.74
C TRP A 247 9.64 9.01 27.60
N HIS A 248 9.33 9.62 26.46
CA HIS A 248 9.69 10.99 26.11
C HIS A 248 11.17 11.35 26.37
N ASP A 249 12.05 10.43 26.01
CA ASP A 249 13.48 10.56 26.30
C ASP A 249 14.35 9.97 25.18
N ARG A 250 15.52 10.59 24.98
CA ARG A 250 16.46 10.24 23.91
C ARG A 250 17.22 8.93 24.14
N SER A 251 17.05 8.30 25.30
CA SER A 251 17.69 7.01 25.62
C SER A 251 17.20 5.89 24.72
N ARG A 252 18.06 4.88 24.63
CA ARG A 252 17.82 3.63 23.92
C ARG A 252 17.55 2.48 24.90
N SER A 253 17.42 2.80 26.18
CA SER A 253 17.29 1.79 27.22
C SER A 253 15.98 1.04 27.05
N ARG A 254 16.07 -0.27 27.21
CA ARG A 254 14.98 -1.21 26.98
C ARG A 254 14.64 -1.94 28.27
N ARG A 255 13.35 -2.18 28.44
CA ARG A 255 12.79 -3.19 29.35
C ARG A 255 12.22 -4.33 28.50
N ASN A 256 11.99 -5.48 29.11
CA ASN A 256 11.41 -6.65 28.44
C ASN A 256 9.99 -6.88 28.94
N LEU A 257 9.08 -5.95 28.66
CA LEU A 257 7.71 -6.03 29.13
C LEU A 257 6.87 -6.97 28.25
N TRP A 258 7.10 -6.94 26.94
CA TRP A 258 6.30 -7.71 26.00
C TRP A 258 7.09 -8.08 24.75
N ALA A 259 6.75 -9.23 24.16
CA ALA A 259 7.24 -9.64 22.86
C ALA A 259 6.08 -10.25 22.05
N PRO A 260 5.97 -9.93 20.75
CA PRO A 260 4.93 -10.47 19.90
C PRO A 260 5.06 -11.98 19.71
N ILE A 261 3.94 -12.61 19.36
CA ILE A 261 3.92 -14.03 18.96
C ILE A 261 4.37 -14.22 17.51
N ALA A 262 4.32 -13.18 16.69
CA ALA A 262 4.81 -13.17 15.32
C ALA A 262 5.37 -11.80 14.96
N ALA A 263 6.35 -11.75 14.06
CA ALA A 263 6.90 -10.50 13.56
C ALA A 263 7.40 -10.69 12.12
N THR A 264 7.40 -9.62 11.34
CA THR A 264 8.06 -9.60 10.03
C THR A 264 9.53 -9.25 10.20
N THR A 265 10.39 -9.75 9.31
CA THR A 265 11.83 -9.41 9.27
C THR A 265 12.26 -8.68 8.01
N SER A 266 11.34 -8.45 7.07
CA SER A 266 11.61 -7.71 5.84
C SER A 266 10.35 -6.99 5.37
N PRO A 267 10.48 -5.91 4.56
CA PRO A 267 9.33 -5.27 3.93
C PRO A 267 8.53 -6.21 3.01
N THR A 268 9.18 -7.25 2.49
CA THR A 268 8.58 -8.27 1.62
C THR A 268 7.92 -9.41 2.38
N GLY A 269 8.10 -9.50 3.70
CA GLY A 269 7.21 -10.33 4.53
C GLY A 269 7.75 -11.66 5.03
N ASP A 270 9.06 -11.81 5.23
CA ASP A 270 9.58 -12.94 6.01
C ASP A 270 9.00 -12.92 7.42
N LEU A 271 8.49 -14.04 7.91
CA LEU A 271 7.84 -14.15 9.23
C LEU A 271 8.67 -14.97 10.21
N ILE A 272 8.81 -14.44 11.43
CA ILE A 272 9.20 -15.21 12.61
C ILE A 272 7.97 -15.43 13.49
N ILE A 273 7.80 -16.65 13.98
CA ILE A 273 6.61 -17.05 14.76
C ILE A 273 7.08 -17.82 16.00
N ARG A 274 6.52 -17.48 17.15
CA ARG A 274 6.74 -18.22 18.40
C ARG A 274 6.06 -19.58 18.30
N GLN A 275 6.85 -20.65 18.47
CA GLN A 275 6.37 -22.02 18.44
C GLN A 275 5.12 -22.22 19.31
N GLY A 276 4.12 -22.94 18.78
CA GLY A 276 2.86 -23.23 19.47
C GLY A 276 1.83 -22.11 19.46
N SER A 277 2.11 -20.95 18.86
CA SER A 277 1.18 -19.82 18.80
C SER A 277 0.18 -19.96 17.64
N LYS A 278 -1.07 -19.50 17.87
CA LYS A 278 -2.07 -19.33 16.82
C LYS A 278 -1.97 -17.93 16.24
N LEU A 279 -1.85 -17.83 14.91
CA LEU A 279 -1.61 -16.60 14.17
C LEU A 279 -2.61 -16.51 13.01
N SER A 280 -3.13 -15.30 12.77
CA SER A 280 -3.76 -14.96 11.50
C SER A 280 -2.75 -14.20 10.64
N VAL A 281 -2.36 -14.78 9.50
CA VAL A 281 -1.55 -14.10 8.48
C VAL A 281 -2.49 -13.36 7.55
N LYS A 282 -2.20 -12.09 7.30
CA LYS A 282 -2.88 -11.28 6.28
C LYS A 282 -1.84 -10.88 5.26
N GLY A 283 -2.12 -11.11 3.98
CA GLY A 283 -1.27 -10.66 2.88
C GLY A 283 -2.00 -9.62 2.05
N GLN A 284 -1.28 -8.59 1.62
CA GLN A 284 -1.74 -7.69 0.56
C GLN A 284 -0.85 -7.91 -0.66
N LEU A 285 -1.45 -8.46 -1.71
CA LEU A 285 -0.82 -8.59 -3.02
C LEU A 285 -1.04 -7.29 -3.78
N PHE A 286 -0.02 -6.80 -4.47
CA PHE A 286 -0.15 -5.66 -5.38
C PHE A 286 -0.33 -6.16 -6.81
N ASP A 287 -0.75 -5.27 -7.70
CA ASP A 287 -0.73 -5.54 -9.13
C ASP A 287 0.69 -5.82 -9.66
N GLU A 288 0.76 -6.21 -10.92
CA GLU A 288 1.97 -6.60 -11.62
C GLU A 288 2.98 -5.44 -11.77
N PHE A 289 2.58 -4.20 -11.44
CA PHE A 289 3.47 -3.04 -11.39
C PHE A 289 3.76 -2.55 -9.97
N GLY A 290 3.17 -3.20 -8.96
CA GLY A 290 3.36 -2.86 -7.56
C GLY A 290 2.69 -1.55 -7.15
N VAL A 291 1.65 -1.08 -7.85
CA VAL A 291 1.06 0.25 -7.63
C VAL A 291 -0.14 0.17 -6.71
N PHE A 292 -1.21 -0.50 -7.11
CA PHE A 292 -2.41 -0.66 -6.30
C PHE A 292 -2.50 -2.07 -5.70
N PRO A 293 -3.16 -2.22 -4.54
CA PRO A 293 -3.47 -3.53 -4.02
C PRO A 293 -4.42 -4.28 -4.97
N MET A 294 -4.20 -5.57 -5.16
CA MET A 294 -5.03 -6.42 -6.01
C MET A 294 -6.34 -6.77 -5.29
N ASP A 295 -7.46 -6.60 -5.97
CA ASP A 295 -8.73 -7.19 -5.54
C ASP A 295 -8.85 -8.59 -6.13
N LEU A 296 -8.61 -9.60 -5.28
CA LEU A 296 -8.64 -11.01 -5.65
C LEU A 296 -10.03 -11.50 -6.08
N ASN A 297 -11.09 -10.73 -5.83
CA ASN A 297 -12.45 -11.05 -6.27
C ASN A 297 -12.82 -10.32 -7.57
N ALA A 298 -12.03 -9.34 -8.02
CA ALA A 298 -12.29 -8.56 -9.22
C ALA A 298 -11.46 -9.09 -10.40
N ILE A 299 -11.88 -10.24 -10.94
CA ILE A 299 -11.29 -10.85 -12.13
C ILE A 299 -12.21 -10.62 -13.32
N ILE A 300 -11.68 -10.02 -14.39
CA ILE A 300 -12.38 -9.87 -15.67
C ILE A 300 -12.32 -11.20 -16.40
N GLN A 301 -13.36 -12.03 -16.22
CA GLN A 301 -13.43 -13.38 -16.78
C GLN A 301 -13.62 -13.41 -18.29
N THR A 302 -14.28 -12.38 -18.85
CA THR A 302 -14.57 -12.28 -20.28
C THR A 302 -14.08 -10.92 -20.78
N PRO A 303 -12.76 -10.74 -20.95
CA PRO A 303 -12.22 -9.49 -21.47
C PRO A 303 -12.66 -9.30 -22.94
N PRO A 304 -12.84 -8.05 -23.40
CA PRO A 304 -13.12 -7.76 -24.80
C PRO A 304 -12.08 -8.39 -25.75
N GLU A 305 -12.50 -8.81 -26.95
CA GLU A 305 -11.64 -9.55 -27.90
C GLU A 305 -10.39 -8.76 -28.31
N ASN A 306 -10.51 -7.44 -28.41
CA ASN A 306 -9.38 -6.57 -28.77
C ASN A 306 -8.41 -6.32 -27.61
N TRP A 307 -8.66 -6.86 -26.41
CA TRP A 307 -7.72 -6.79 -25.30
C TRP A 307 -6.67 -7.88 -25.43
N TRP A 308 -5.40 -7.45 -25.47
CA TRP A 308 -4.27 -8.34 -25.34
C TRP A 308 -3.60 -8.14 -23.99
N PHE A 309 -3.35 -9.23 -23.29
CA PHE A 309 -2.57 -9.24 -22.06
C PHE A 309 -1.94 -10.61 -21.86
N LYS A 310 -0.72 -10.59 -21.35
CA LYS A 310 0.02 -11.75 -20.87
C LYS A 310 1.02 -11.19 -19.86
N PHE A 311 1.07 -11.75 -18.67
CA PHE A 311 2.06 -11.38 -17.67
C PHE A 311 3.03 -12.53 -17.46
N GLU A 312 4.24 -12.19 -17.05
CA GLU A 312 5.23 -13.14 -16.58
C GLU A 312 4.63 -14.04 -15.48
N THR A 313 4.44 -15.31 -15.79
CA THR A 313 4.17 -16.33 -14.78
C THR A 313 5.49 -16.65 -14.11
N LYS A 314 5.67 -16.24 -12.85
CA LYS A 314 6.75 -16.79 -12.03
C LYS A 314 6.53 -18.30 -11.96
N SER A 315 7.41 -19.08 -12.58
CA SER A 315 7.49 -20.51 -12.34
C SER A 315 7.59 -20.70 -10.83
N LYS A 316 6.75 -21.59 -10.28
CA LYS A 316 6.96 -22.08 -8.91
C LYS A 316 8.39 -22.62 -8.88
N GLU A 317 9.30 -21.91 -8.24
CA GLU A 317 10.58 -22.49 -7.86
C GLU A 317 10.23 -23.64 -6.90
N GLU A 318 10.54 -24.86 -7.33
CA GLU A 318 10.41 -26.11 -6.57
C GLU A 318 11.35 -26.11 -5.35
#